data_AF-A0A7W0YID8-F1
#
_entry.id   AF-A0A7W0YID8-F1
#
_cell.length_a   1.000
_cell.length_b   1.000
_cell.length_c   1.000
_cell.angle_alpha   90.00
_cell.angle_beta   90.00
_cell.angle_gamma   90.00
#
_symmetry.space_group_name_H-M   'P 1'
#
loop_
_entity.id
_entity.type
_entity.pdbx_description
1 polymer ?
#
loop_
_entity_poly.entity_id
_entity_poly.type
_entity_poly.pdbx_seq_one_letter_code
_entity_poly.pdbx_strand_id
1 'polypeptide(L)'
;MRQRLPKEVYRSLIRTIDRGEALDPALADVVAASMKDWAIENGASHYTHWFQPLTGLTAEKHDSLASPDGAGGVVFNFSGSELVQGEPDASSFPSGGIRATFEARGYTAWDATSPAFLMRGDNNVTLCIPTAFVSWTGEALDTKIPLLRSVEALCQQALRILKIFGTDEGVT
;
A
#
# COMPACT_ATOMS: atom_id res chain seq x y z
N MET A 1 13.45 7.07 1.30
CA MET A 1 13.15 6.81 2.73
C MET A 1 14.34 7.01 3.68
N ARG A 2 15.51 6.37 3.49
CA ARG A 2 16.67 6.50 4.43
C ARG A 2 17.10 7.93 4.77
N GLN A 3 17.00 8.86 3.82
CA GLN A 3 17.38 10.26 4.02
C GLN A 3 16.33 11.08 4.79
N ARG A 4 15.08 10.60 4.86
CA ARG A 4 13.93 11.36 5.42
C ARG A 4 13.43 10.78 6.75
N LEU A 5 13.51 9.47 6.90
CA LEU A 5 13.03 8.80 8.11
C LEU A 5 14.09 8.83 9.22
N PRO A 6 13.68 9.01 10.49
CA PRO A 6 14.56 8.76 11.63
C PRO A 6 15.16 7.35 11.56
N LYS A 7 16.38 7.19 12.07
CA LYS A 7 17.15 5.94 11.96
C LYS A 7 16.40 4.71 12.46
N GLU A 8 15.74 4.82 13.61
CA GLU A 8 14.97 3.71 14.19
C GLU A 8 13.70 3.43 13.39
N VAL A 9 13.07 4.48 12.86
CA VAL A 9 11.88 4.33 12.01
C VAL A 9 12.22 3.59 10.72
N TYR A 10 13.31 4.01 10.07
CA TYR A 10 13.83 3.35 8.88
C TYR A 10 14.17 1.89 9.12
N ARG A 11 14.86 1.57 10.23
CA ARG A 11 15.20 0.19 10.59
C ARG A 11 13.96 -0.66 10.80
N SER A 12 12.94 -0.13 11.47
CA SER A 12 11.69 -0.87 11.67
C SER A 12 10.97 -1.12 10.36
N LEU A 13 10.88 -0.11 9.49
CA LEU A 13 10.27 -0.26 8.17
C LEU A 13 11.00 -1.31 7.31
N ILE A 14 12.33 -1.33 7.35
CA ILE A 14 13.12 -2.35 6.64
C ILE A 14 12.83 -3.76 7.17
N ARG A 15 12.63 -3.95 8.49
CA ARG A 15 12.21 -5.26 9.01
C ARG A 15 10.82 -5.66 8.52
N THR A 16 9.87 -4.72 8.44
CA THR A 16 8.56 -4.98 7.84
C THR A 16 8.68 -5.42 6.38
N ILE A 17 9.55 -4.76 5.60
CA ILE A 17 9.76 -5.07 4.18
C ILE A 17 10.47 -6.42 3.99
N ASP A 18 11.58 -6.65 4.71
CA ASP A 18 12.46 -7.80 4.48
C ASP A 18 11.99 -9.07 5.21
N ARG A 19 11.25 -8.92 6.31
CA ARG A 19 10.89 -10.04 7.21
C ARG A 19 9.39 -10.23 7.40
N GLY A 20 8.56 -9.36 6.80
CA GLY A 20 7.11 -9.40 7.00
C GLY A 20 6.68 -9.08 8.45
N GLU A 21 7.52 -8.40 9.24
CA GLU A 21 7.14 -7.97 10.59
C GLU A 21 5.99 -6.95 10.53
N ALA A 22 5.04 -7.05 11.46
CA ALA A 22 3.90 -6.12 11.52
C ALA A 22 4.36 -4.66 11.66
N LEU A 23 3.73 -3.76 10.92
CA LEU A 23 4.01 -2.33 11.00
C LEU A 23 3.44 -1.77 12.32
N ASP A 24 4.30 -1.10 13.10
CA ASP A 24 3.86 -0.36 14.29
C ASP A 24 3.00 0.86 13.86
N PRO A 25 1.76 1.01 14.36
CA PRO A 25 0.92 2.17 14.05
C PRO A 25 1.59 3.52 14.34
N ALA A 26 2.38 3.62 15.42
CA ALA A 26 3.09 4.86 15.74
C ALA A 26 4.18 5.21 14.72
N LEU A 27 4.73 4.19 14.05
CA LEU A 27 5.67 4.33 12.95
C LEU A 27 4.98 4.82 11.67
N ALA A 28 3.75 4.35 11.44
CA ALA A 28 2.98 4.65 10.24
C ALA A 28 2.77 6.16 10.05
N ASP A 29 2.48 6.90 11.14
CA ASP A 29 2.33 8.36 11.07
C ASP A 29 3.62 9.07 10.63
N VAL A 30 4.78 8.62 11.12
CA VAL A 30 6.08 9.20 10.74
C VAL A 30 6.40 8.91 9.27
N VAL A 31 6.08 7.70 8.80
CA VAL A 31 6.25 7.30 7.40
C VAL A 31 5.30 8.09 6.49
N ALA A 32 4.03 8.21 6.87
CA ALA A 32 3.02 8.97 6.14
C ALA A 32 3.41 10.44 6.02
N ALA A 33 3.82 11.08 7.13
CA ALA A 33 4.31 12.46 7.10
C ALA A 33 5.52 12.62 6.15
N SER A 34 6.48 11.71 6.21
CA SER A 34 7.66 11.75 5.34
C SER A 34 7.33 11.50 3.86
N MET A 35 6.37 10.61 3.58
CA MET A 35 5.85 10.35 2.23
C MET A 35 5.12 11.57 1.68
N LYS A 36 4.27 12.20 2.50
CA LYS A 36 3.53 13.42 2.18
C LYS A 36 4.48 14.56 1.81
N ASP A 37 5.45 14.84 2.67
CA ASP A 37 6.39 15.93 2.45
C ASP A 37 7.20 15.70 1.17
N TRP A 38 7.67 14.46 0.95
CA TRP A 38 8.33 14.08 -0.29
C TRP A 38 7.43 14.26 -1.52
N ALA A 39 6.16 13.88 -1.43
CA ALA A 39 5.22 14.00 -2.54
C ALA A 39 4.93 15.47 -2.89
N ILE A 40 4.67 16.30 -1.88
CA ILE A 40 4.39 17.74 -2.03
C ILE A 40 5.59 18.46 -2.63
N GLU A 41 6.82 18.18 -2.16
CA GLU A 41 8.05 18.73 -2.74
C GLU A 41 8.20 18.41 -4.23
N ASN A 42 7.59 17.32 -4.70
CA ASN A 42 7.60 16.90 -6.10
C ASN A 42 6.34 17.34 -6.88
N GLY A 43 5.50 18.18 -6.28
CA GLY A 43 4.31 18.78 -6.87
C GLY A 43 3.03 17.96 -6.71
N ALA A 44 3.02 16.93 -5.86
CA ALA A 44 1.82 16.13 -5.63
C ALA A 44 0.72 16.93 -4.94
N SER A 45 -0.48 16.86 -5.50
CA SER A 45 -1.70 17.45 -4.94
C SER A 45 -2.66 16.39 -4.37
N HIS A 46 -2.54 15.15 -4.86
CA HIS A 46 -3.41 14.04 -4.49
C HIS A 46 -2.57 12.83 -4.07
N TYR A 47 -3.22 11.89 -3.39
CA TYR A 47 -2.71 10.54 -3.22
C TYR A 47 -3.78 9.53 -3.63
N THR A 48 -3.37 8.30 -3.91
CA THR A 48 -4.28 7.20 -4.22
C THR A 48 -3.74 5.87 -3.73
N HIS A 49 -4.64 5.02 -3.26
CA HIS A 49 -4.34 3.60 -3.10
C HIS A 49 -4.43 2.93 -4.46
N TRP A 50 -3.27 2.49 -4.93
CA TRP A 50 -3.07 1.92 -6.25
C TRP A 50 -3.12 0.41 -6.13
N PHE A 51 -4.11 -0.22 -6.75
CA PHE A 51 -4.30 -1.68 -6.72
C PHE A 51 -4.91 -2.21 -8.03
N GLN A 52 -4.82 -3.53 -8.23
CA GLN A 52 -5.30 -4.21 -9.43
C GLN A 52 -6.40 -5.22 -9.08
N PRO A 53 -7.67 -4.77 -9.00
CA PRO A 53 -8.79 -5.66 -8.73
C PRO A 53 -8.99 -6.68 -9.85
N LEU A 54 -9.82 -7.69 -9.58
CA LEU A 54 -10.14 -8.78 -10.52
C LEU A 54 -10.94 -8.34 -11.78
N THR A 55 -11.13 -7.03 -12.00
CA THR A 55 -11.68 -6.46 -13.24
C THR A 55 -10.67 -6.44 -14.39
N GLY A 56 -9.38 -6.63 -14.10
CA GLY A 56 -8.30 -6.58 -15.11
C GLY A 56 -7.79 -5.18 -15.44
N LEU A 57 -8.26 -4.15 -14.74
CA LEU A 57 -7.77 -2.78 -14.84
C LEU A 57 -7.29 -2.31 -13.46
N THR A 58 -6.31 -1.41 -13.44
CA THR A 58 -5.91 -0.72 -12.21
C THR A 58 -7.07 0.14 -11.70
N ALA A 59 -7.29 0.07 -10.39
CA ALA A 59 -8.20 0.98 -9.69
C ALA A 59 -7.41 2.03 -8.92
N GLU A 60 -7.90 3.26 -9.00
CA GLU A 60 -7.33 4.41 -8.33
C GLU A 60 -8.51 5.27 -7.84
N LYS A 61 -8.53 5.57 -6.55
CA LYS A 61 -9.36 6.63 -5.98
C LYS A 61 -8.45 7.75 -5.53
N HIS A 62 -8.59 8.94 -6.11
CA HIS A 62 -7.71 10.06 -5.84
C HIS A 62 -8.32 10.90 -4.72
N ASP A 63 -7.60 10.99 -3.59
CA ASP A 63 -7.96 11.80 -2.43
C ASP A 63 -6.98 12.98 -2.34
N SER A 64 -7.46 14.15 -1.93
CA SER A 64 -6.64 15.37 -1.85
C SER A 64 -5.67 15.29 -0.67
N LEU A 65 -4.40 15.64 -0.88
CA LEU A 65 -3.43 15.85 0.21
C LEU A 65 -3.69 17.17 0.95
N ALA A 66 -4.43 18.09 0.33
CA ALA A 66 -4.72 19.43 0.82
C ALA A 66 -6.17 19.53 1.31
N SER A 67 -6.38 20.15 2.46
CA SER A 67 -7.68 20.53 2.98
C SER A 67 -7.71 22.02 3.36
N PRO A 68 -8.87 22.70 3.26
CA PRO A 68 -9.00 24.08 3.74
C PRO A 68 -8.76 24.17 5.25
N ASP A 69 -8.01 25.18 5.69
CA ASP A 69 -7.73 25.41 7.12
C ASP A 69 -8.87 26.10 7.88
N GLY A 70 -9.94 26.50 7.18
CA GLY A 70 -11.07 27.26 7.72
C GLY A 70 -10.81 28.76 7.92
N ALA A 71 -9.60 29.24 7.69
CA ALA A 71 -9.16 30.63 7.79
C ALA A 71 -8.73 31.24 6.44
N GLY A 72 -8.90 30.51 5.34
CA GLY A 72 -8.56 30.95 3.98
C GLY A 72 -7.21 30.45 3.47
N GLY A 73 -6.52 29.61 4.24
CA GLY A 73 -5.33 28.87 3.85
C GLY A 73 -5.61 27.39 3.59
N VAL A 74 -4.51 26.63 3.45
CA VAL A 74 -4.52 25.21 3.12
C VAL A 74 -3.61 24.47 4.09
N VAL A 75 -4.11 23.37 4.66
CA VAL A 75 -3.32 22.42 5.43
C VAL A 75 -3.10 21.16 4.61
N PHE A 76 -1.89 20.61 4.67
CA PHE A 76 -1.59 19.33 4.04
C PHE A 76 -1.60 18.20 5.08
N ASN A 77 -2.55 17.28 4.95
CA ASN A 77 -2.75 16.18 5.87
C ASN A 77 -2.66 14.84 5.14
N PHE A 78 -1.92 13.92 5.75
CA PHE A 78 -1.85 12.53 5.35
C PHE A 78 -1.32 11.74 6.55
N SER A 79 -2.20 10.93 7.13
CA SER A 79 -1.99 10.20 8.39
C SER A 79 -1.49 8.77 8.16
N GLY A 80 -0.93 8.17 9.20
CA GLY A 80 -0.56 6.76 9.21
C GLY A 80 -1.77 5.84 9.01
N SER A 81 -2.94 6.20 9.53
CA SER A 81 -4.18 5.46 9.29
C SER A 81 -4.57 5.48 7.81
N GLU A 82 -4.49 6.64 7.15
CA GLU A 82 -4.79 6.75 5.72
C GLU A 82 -3.74 6.02 4.88
N LEU A 83 -2.47 6.01 5.29
CA LEU A 83 -1.43 5.23 4.63
C LEU A 83 -1.67 3.73 4.73
N VAL A 84 -1.95 3.21 5.93
CA VAL A 84 -1.99 1.76 6.18
C VAL A 84 -3.24 1.13 5.60
N GLN A 85 -4.38 1.81 5.69
CA GLN A 85 -5.65 1.27 5.26
C GLN A 85 -6.54 2.33 4.60
N GLY A 86 -7.07 2.01 3.43
CA GLY A 86 -8.10 2.81 2.77
C GLY A 86 -9.40 2.04 2.63
N GLU A 87 -10.51 2.76 2.67
CA GLU A 87 -11.84 2.23 2.38
C GLU A 87 -12.28 2.71 0.99
N PRO A 88 -11.89 2.02 -0.10
CA PRO A 88 -12.48 2.30 -1.41
C PRO A 88 -13.96 1.91 -1.38
N ASP A 89 -14.81 2.71 -2.04
CA ASP A 89 -16.18 2.29 -2.29
C ASP A 89 -16.14 1.06 -3.21
N ALA A 90 -16.36 -0.11 -2.61
CA ALA A 90 -16.21 -1.39 -3.28
C ALA A 90 -17.52 -1.88 -3.92
N SER A 91 -18.60 -1.08 -3.85
CA SER A 91 -19.88 -1.40 -4.46
C SER A 91 -19.82 -1.54 -5.99
N SER A 92 -18.84 -0.89 -6.62
CA SER A 92 -18.62 -0.92 -8.07
C SER A 92 -17.71 -2.06 -8.57
N PHE A 93 -17.09 -2.86 -7.68
CA PHE A 93 -16.21 -3.95 -8.11
C PHE A 93 -16.98 -5.28 -8.25
N PRO A 94 -16.64 -6.10 -9.27
CA PRO A 94 -17.31 -7.37 -9.52
C PRO A 94 -17.14 -8.31 -8.33
N SER A 95 -18.26 -8.71 -7.75
CA SER A 95 -18.34 -9.60 -6.59
C SER A 95 -18.40 -11.09 -6.96
N GLY A 96 -18.17 -11.44 -8.23
CA GLY A 96 -18.29 -12.83 -8.72
C GLY A 96 -19.70 -13.43 -8.59
N GLY A 97 -20.74 -12.61 -8.40
CA GLY A 97 -22.13 -13.08 -8.23
C GLY A 97 -22.46 -13.63 -6.84
N ILE A 98 -21.59 -13.43 -5.84
CA ILE A 98 -21.74 -14.06 -4.51
C ILE A 98 -22.41 -13.12 -3.48
N ARG A 99 -22.71 -11.84 -3.78
CA ARG A 99 -23.07 -10.86 -2.73
C ARG A 99 -24.22 -9.90 -3.03
N ALA A 100 -24.99 -9.56 -1.98
CA ALA A 100 -25.89 -8.41 -1.93
C ALA A 100 -25.08 -7.11 -1.77
N THR A 101 -25.50 -6.02 -2.43
CA THR A 101 -24.76 -4.76 -2.56
C THR A 101 -24.40 -4.06 -1.23
N PHE A 102 -25.09 -4.37 -0.13
CA PHE A 102 -24.79 -3.83 1.20
C PHE A 102 -23.54 -4.45 1.86
N GLU A 103 -23.13 -5.66 1.46
CA GLU A 103 -21.97 -6.38 1.99
C GLU A 103 -20.70 -6.24 1.12
N ALA A 104 -20.78 -5.39 0.09
CA ALA A 104 -19.70 -5.09 -0.84
C ALA A 104 -18.75 -4.01 -0.30
N ARG A 105 -18.35 -4.12 0.98
CA ARG A 105 -17.27 -3.30 1.55
C ARG A 105 -15.94 -4.00 1.26
N GLY A 106 -14.98 -3.22 0.80
CA GLY A 106 -13.63 -3.68 0.53
C GLY A 106 -12.63 -2.75 1.19
N TYR A 107 -11.48 -3.30 1.56
CA TYR A 107 -10.43 -2.58 2.23
C TYR A 107 -9.14 -2.72 1.44
N THR A 108 -8.43 -1.61 1.33
CA THR A 108 -7.05 -1.61 0.84
C THR A 108 -6.11 -1.66 2.02
N ALA A 109 -5.03 -2.42 1.90
CA ALA A 109 -3.95 -2.49 2.87
C ALA A 109 -2.63 -2.14 2.16
N TRP A 110 -1.87 -1.21 2.71
CA TRP A 110 -0.59 -0.83 2.14
C TRP A 110 0.39 -2.00 2.10
N ASP A 111 0.97 -2.24 0.93
CA ASP A 111 2.08 -3.15 0.75
C ASP A 111 3.40 -2.37 0.81
N ALA A 112 4.06 -2.42 1.97
CA ALA A 112 5.35 -1.78 2.17
C ALA A 112 6.48 -2.38 1.31
N THR A 113 6.33 -3.61 0.81
CA THR A 113 7.34 -4.26 -0.05
C THR A 113 7.40 -3.63 -1.44
N SER A 114 6.33 -2.96 -1.86
CA SER A 114 6.26 -2.21 -3.10
C SER A 114 6.47 -0.71 -2.82
N PRO A 115 7.47 -0.06 -3.44
CA PRO A 115 7.73 1.35 -3.17
C PRO A 115 6.60 2.25 -3.69
N ALA A 116 6.19 3.22 -2.87
CA ALA A 116 5.31 4.30 -3.32
C ALA A 116 6.00 5.13 -4.41
N PHE A 117 5.22 5.62 -5.37
CA PHE A 117 5.73 6.35 -6.52
C PHE A 117 4.82 7.53 -6.86
N LEU A 118 5.32 8.45 -7.68
CA LEU A 118 4.53 9.59 -8.17
C LEU A 118 4.09 9.31 -9.60
N MET A 119 2.79 9.35 -9.84
CA MET A 119 2.24 9.37 -11.18
C MET A 119 2.06 10.82 -11.62
N ARG A 120 2.66 11.20 -12.75
CA ARG A 120 2.56 12.54 -13.32
C ARG A 120 1.60 12.48 -14.51
N GLY A 121 0.45 13.15 -14.39
CA GLY A 121 -0.47 13.40 -15.49
C GLY A 121 -0.20 14.76 -16.14
N ASP A 122 -1.08 15.17 -17.06
CA ASP A 122 -0.92 16.43 -17.82
C ASP A 122 -0.89 17.67 -16.92
N ASN A 123 -1.70 17.68 -15.85
CA ASN A 123 -1.85 18.82 -14.94
C ASN A 123 -1.85 18.43 -13.45
N ASN A 124 -1.56 17.17 -13.12
CA ASN A 124 -1.55 16.70 -11.74
C ASN A 124 -0.37 15.77 -11.46
N VAL A 125 0.01 15.71 -10.20
CA VAL A 125 0.93 14.70 -9.69
C VAL A 125 0.22 14.02 -8.52
N THR A 126 0.18 12.70 -8.56
CA THR A 126 -0.51 11.87 -7.56
C THR A 126 0.49 10.94 -6.91
N LEU A 127 0.49 10.91 -5.56
CA LEU A 127 1.20 9.91 -4.78
C LEU A 127 0.46 8.57 -4.87
N CYS A 128 1.02 7.60 -5.57
CA CYS A 128 0.49 6.25 -5.68
C CYS A 128 1.08 5.35 -4.60
N ILE A 129 0.21 4.81 -3.76
CA ILE A 129 0.55 3.91 -2.66
C ILE A 129 0.15 2.49 -3.09
N PRO A 130 1.10 1.58 -3.34
CA PRO A 130 0.79 0.21 -3.71
C PRO A 130 0.03 -0.49 -2.61
N THR A 131 -1.16 -1.01 -2.91
CA THR A 131 -2.00 -1.67 -1.91
C THR A 131 -2.49 -3.02 -2.39
N ALA A 132 -2.78 -3.87 -1.41
CA ALA A 132 -3.57 -5.08 -1.59
C ALA A 132 -5.05 -4.78 -1.31
N PHE A 133 -5.99 -5.41 -2.00
CA PHE A 133 -7.42 -5.19 -1.86
C PHE A 133 -8.17 -6.46 -1.44
N VAL A 134 -8.89 -6.37 -0.33
CA VAL A 134 -9.63 -7.48 0.29
C VAL A 134 -11.10 -7.13 0.51
N SER A 135 -11.95 -8.15 0.56
CA SER A 135 -13.33 -7.99 1.04
C SER A 135 -13.34 -7.80 2.55
N TRP A 136 -14.47 -7.33 3.09
CA TRP A 136 -14.67 -7.23 4.54
C TRP A 136 -14.50 -8.57 5.27
N THR A 137 -14.73 -9.70 4.60
CA THR A 137 -14.54 -11.05 5.16
C THR A 137 -13.11 -11.59 4.95
N GLY A 138 -12.20 -10.80 4.38
CA GLY A 138 -10.80 -11.17 4.17
C GLY A 138 -10.52 -11.95 2.88
N GLU A 139 -11.47 -12.02 1.95
CA GLU A 139 -11.23 -12.64 0.63
C GLU A 139 -10.39 -11.70 -0.23
N ALA A 140 -9.43 -12.24 -0.98
CA ALA A 140 -8.65 -11.44 -1.92
C ALA A 140 -9.52 -11.01 -3.11
N LEU A 141 -9.62 -9.69 -3.33
CA LEU A 141 -10.36 -9.08 -4.43
C LEU A 141 -9.42 -8.45 -5.48
N ASP A 142 -8.12 -8.76 -5.38
CA ASP A 142 -7.09 -8.32 -6.31
C ASP A 142 -6.23 -9.47 -6.84
N THR A 143 -5.34 -9.09 -7.75
CA THR A 143 -4.31 -9.98 -8.30
C THR A 143 -3.05 -10.03 -7.44
N LYS A 144 -2.83 -9.05 -6.56
CA LYS A 144 -1.62 -8.90 -5.77
C LYS A 144 -1.52 -9.94 -4.64
N ILE A 145 -2.59 -10.15 -3.87
CA ILE A 145 -2.57 -11.13 -2.77
C ILE A 145 -2.32 -12.56 -3.29
N PRO A 146 -3.03 -13.04 -4.34
CA PRO A 146 -2.73 -14.35 -4.93
C PRO A 146 -1.28 -14.46 -5.45
N LEU A 147 -0.74 -13.39 -6.04
CA LEU A 147 0.64 -13.36 -6.51
C LEU A 147 1.63 -13.50 -5.34
N LEU A 148 1.47 -12.72 -4.28
CA LEU A 148 2.35 -12.78 -3.10
C LEU A 148 2.32 -14.17 -2.46
N ARG A 149 1.14 -14.78 -2.31
CA ARG A 149 0.98 -16.16 -1.81
C ARG A 149 1.66 -17.20 -2.71
N SER A 150 1.58 -17.01 -4.03
CA SER A 150 2.25 -17.89 -5.00
C SER A 150 3.77 -17.80 -4.89
N VAL A 151 4.30 -16.58 -4.77
CA VAL A 151 5.74 -16.33 -4.57
C VAL A 151 6.22 -16.97 -3.27
N GLU A 152 5.47 -16.81 -2.17
CA GLU A 152 5.78 -17.44 -0.88
C GLU A 152 5.80 -18.98 -0.97
N ALA A 153 4.79 -19.57 -1.61
CA ALA A 153 4.71 -21.02 -1.81
C ALA A 153 5.89 -21.54 -2.65
N LEU A 154 6.25 -20.83 -3.72
CA LEU A 154 7.43 -21.17 -4.53
C LEU A 154 8.73 -21.04 -3.74
N CYS A 155 8.89 -19.96 -2.98
CA CYS A 155 10.07 -19.73 -2.14
C CYS A 155 10.27 -20.87 -1.14
N GLN A 156 9.20 -21.29 -0.45
CA GLN A 156 9.24 -22.39 0.51
C GLN A 156 9.76 -23.70 -0.12
N GLN A 157 9.28 -24.05 -1.32
CA GLN A 157 9.70 -25.27 -1.99
C GLN A 157 11.10 -25.15 -2.60
N ALA A 158 11.47 -23.98 -3.11
CA ALA A 158 12.81 -23.73 -3.63
C ALA A 158 13.87 -23.80 -2.52
N LEU A 159 13.62 -23.16 -1.37
CA LEU A 159 14.49 -23.20 -0.20
C LEU A 159 14.65 -24.63 0.34
N ARG A 160 13.61 -25.47 0.26
CA ARG A 160 13.70 -26.89 0.65
C ARG A 160 14.77 -27.63 -0.17
N ILE A 161 14.88 -27.33 -1.46
CA ILE A 161 15.87 -27.94 -2.36
C ILE A 161 17.25 -27.31 -2.16
N LEU A 162 17.35 -25.98 -2.04
CA LEU A 162 18.63 -25.29 -1.81
C LEU A 162 19.33 -25.77 -0.53
N LYS A 163 18.57 -26.06 0.53
CA LYS A 163 19.06 -26.66 1.77
C LYS A 163 19.73 -28.02 1.58
N ILE A 164 19.28 -28.82 0.61
CA ILE A 164 19.91 -30.11 0.29
C ILE A 164 21.29 -29.89 -0.31
N PHE A 165 21.46 -28.81 -1.09
CA PHE A 165 22.74 -28.46 -1.71
C PHE A 165 23.63 -27.61 -0.81
N GLY A 166 23.18 -27.19 0.38
CA GLY A 166 23.92 -26.30 1.28
C GLY A 166 24.17 -24.90 0.69
N THR A 167 23.26 -24.42 -0.16
CA THR A 167 23.38 -23.14 -0.87
C THR A 167 22.27 -22.15 -0.50
N ASP A 168 21.62 -22.37 0.64
CA ASP A 168 20.56 -21.51 1.17
C ASP A 168 21.09 -20.31 1.97
N GLU A 169 22.40 -20.22 2.22
CA GLU A 169 22.99 -19.07 2.92
C GLU A 169 22.76 -17.75 2.15
N GLY A 170 22.09 -16.80 2.80
CA GLY A 170 21.81 -15.47 2.23
C GLY A 170 20.62 -15.42 1.26
N VAL A 171 19.89 -16.52 1.08
CA VAL A 171 18.67 -16.58 0.26
C VAL A 171 17.47 -16.64 1.20
N THR A 172 16.64 -15.60 1.18
CA THR A 172 15.40 -15.48 1.97
C THR A 172 14.19 -15.41 1.07
#